data_AF-A0A8J5V0E3-F1
#
_entry.id   AF-A0A8J5V0E3-F1
#
_cell.length_a   1.000
_cell.length_b   1.000
_cell.length_c   1.000
_cell.angle_alpha   90.00
_cell.angle_beta   90.00
_cell.angle_gamma   90.00
#
_symmetry.space_group_name_H-M   'P 1'
#
loop_
_entity.id
_entity.type
_entity.pdbx_description
1 polymer ?
#
loop_
_entity_poly.entity_id
_entity_poly.type
_entity_poly.pdbx_seq_one_letter_code
_entity_poly.pdbx_strand_id
1 'polypeptide(L)'
;MLIKPIVDIRNPRHMLEDEDVEDAKPHPIPIISIDLTIDTIDNMIIIPKTLSILQDQLPDMKPIGSVKIDYPELYQPLTTEESIEKEEEEYDEDVQLYNAIAAQRLKTRYPVTGIPILANGTTISLTIPHFVNTITYNILARALVKKFKPNQTWIVLSPCSMNNNQSINRLVIGQGVEQIYLPPLVESIPILKPPHTITGISAAIISQLNIMNESRVVGLVLNSEGQPGFEKSDNDAIIDACFVIGNILNIDDKEYMTRVSSSVRKFNGYSNSGMYI
;
A
#
# COMPACT_ATOMS: atom_id res chain seq x y z
N MET A 1 58.84 -39.62 6.90
CA MET A 1 58.00 -38.63 6.19
C MET A 1 56.66 -38.58 6.89
N LEU A 2 56.39 -37.49 7.63
CA LEU A 2 55.07 -37.23 8.21
C LEU A 2 54.15 -36.72 7.08
N ILE A 3 53.11 -37.48 6.74
CA ILE A 3 52.04 -36.98 5.88
C ILE A 3 51.12 -36.14 6.78
N LYS A 4 51.13 -34.81 6.60
CA LYS A 4 50.13 -33.94 7.23
C LYS A 4 48.75 -34.26 6.64
N PRO A 5 47.69 -34.42 7.46
CA PRO A 5 46.35 -34.55 6.92
C PRO A 5 45.93 -33.20 6.31
N ILE A 6 45.42 -33.24 5.08
CA ILE A 6 44.76 -32.11 4.43
C ILE A 6 43.41 -31.95 5.14
N VAL A 7 43.33 -30.97 6.03
CA VAL A 7 42.08 -30.51 6.63
C VAL A 7 41.87 -29.06 6.25
N ASP A 8 41.89 -28.77 4.95
CA ASP A 8 41.26 -27.56 4.42
C ASP A 8 39.76 -27.85 4.29
N ILE A 9 39.06 -27.83 5.42
CA ILE A 9 37.62 -27.57 5.37
C ILE A 9 37.54 -26.14 4.86
N ARG A 10 37.14 -25.97 3.59
CA ARG A 10 36.79 -24.65 3.07
C ARG A 10 35.77 -24.06 4.03
N ASN A 11 36.09 -22.94 4.67
CA ASN A 11 35.07 -22.15 5.35
C ASN A 11 33.92 -21.92 4.36
N PRO A 12 32.66 -22.16 4.75
CA PRO A 12 31.53 -21.87 3.87
C PRO A 12 31.63 -20.40 3.44
N ARG A 13 31.50 -20.16 2.13
CA ARG A 13 31.58 -18.81 1.53
C ARG A 13 30.41 -17.89 1.95
N HIS A 14 29.50 -18.42 2.76
CA HIS A 14 28.44 -17.71 3.45
C HIS A 14 28.58 -18.05 4.92
N MET A 15 29.41 -17.30 5.64
CA MET A 15 29.08 -17.02 7.02
C MET A 15 27.82 -16.17 6.93
N LEU A 16 26.71 -16.64 7.49
CA LEU A 16 25.60 -15.76 7.85
C LEU A 16 26.16 -14.85 8.96
N GLU A 17 26.95 -13.85 8.56
CA GLU A 17 27.43 -12.81 9.46
C GLU A 17 26.19 -12.04 9.90
N ASP A 18 25.64 -12.38 11.07
CA ASP A 18 24.90 -11.54 12.02
C ASP A 18 23.95 -10.43 11.48
N GLU A 19 23.45 -10.49 10.24
CA GLU A 19 22.35 -9.64 9.75
C GLU A 19 21.06 -9.93 10.53
N ASP A 20 20.98 -11.09 11.20
CA ASP A 20 19.83 -11.56 11.99
C ASP A 20 19.64 -10.83 13.33
N VAL A 21 20.58 -9.99 13.79
CA VAL A 21 20.39 -9.25 15.07
C VAL A 21 19.41 -8.08 14.92
N GLU A 22 19.28 -7.50 13.71
CA GLU A 22 18.25 -6.50 13.43
C GLU A 22 16.84 -7.11 13.32
N ASP A 23 16.72 -8.34 12.81
CA ASP A 23 15.45 -9.08 12.70
C ASP A 23 14.96 -9.66 14.04
N ALA A 24 15.82 -9.69 15.08
CA ALA A 24 15.44 -10.09 16.44
C ALA A 24 14.70 -8.99 17.22
N LYS A 25 14.68 -7.74 16.73
CA LYS A 25 13.94 -6.63 17.37
C LYS A 25 12.50 -6.59 16.84
N PRO A 26 11.49 -6.42 17.71
CA PRO A 26 10.11 -6.30 17.26
C PRO A 26 9.96 -5.13 16.28
N HIS A 27 9.20 -5.34 15.20
CA HIS A 27 8.94 -4.28 14.23
C HIS A 27 8.31 -3.05 14.91
N PRO A 28 8.75 -1.83 14.56
CA PRO A 28 8.27 -0.61 15.20
C PRO A 28 6.78 -0.41 14.93
N ILE A 29 6.03 0.08 15.93
CA ILE A 29 4.59 0.28 15.79
C ILE A 29 4.32 1.73 15.35
N PRO A 30 3.72 1.96 14.16
CA PRO A 30 3.37 3.31 13.73
C PRO A 30 2.22 3.90 14.53
N ILE A 31 2.31 5.22 14.76
CA ILE A 31 1.19 6.06 15.18
C ILE A 31 0.58 6.71 13.95
N ILE A 32 -0.75 6.68 13.87
CA ILE A 32 -1.52 7.18 12.73
C ILE A 32 -2.47 8.26 13.20
N SER A 33 -2.34 9.46 12.62
CA SER A 33 -3.28 10.55 12.81
C SER A 33 -4.00 10.88 11.50
N ILE A 34 -5.31 11.08 11.58
CA ILE A 34 -6.16 11.35 10.41
C ILE A 34 -6.85 12.69 10.61
N ASP A 35 -6.45 13.66 9.81
CA ASP A 35 -7.01 15.01 9.79
C ASP A 35 -7.90 15.15 8.55
N LEU A 36 -9.15 15.59 8.77
CA LEU A 36 -10.18 15.63 7.74
C LEU A 36 -11.09 16.84 7.96
N THR A 37 -11.44 17.54 6.88
CA THR A 37 -12.30 18.73 6.93
C THR A 37 -13.77 18.45 6.62
N ILE A 38 -14.11 17.27 6.09
CA ILE A 38 -15.48 16.90 5.68
C ILE A 38 -16.08 15.85 6.63
N ASP A 39 -17.36 16.00 6.98
CA ASP A 39 -18.08 15.10 7.90
C ASP A 39 -18.90 14.01 7.20
N THR A 40 -19.32 14.24 5.94
CA THR A 40 -20.18 13.33 5.18
C THR A 40 -19.44 12.71 4.00
N ILE A 41 -19.39 11.38 3.99
CA ILE A 41 -18.71 10.58 2.97
C ILE A 41 -19.62 9.40 2.64
N ASP A 42 -19.85 9.19 1.35
CA ASP A 42 -20.67 8.08 0.83
C ASP A 42 -19.79 6.98 0.25
N ASN A 43 -18.72 7.38 -0.47
CA ASN A 43 -17.81 6.48 -1.15
C ASN A 43 -16.37 6.73 -0.71
N MET A 44 -15.65 5.65 -0.40
CA MET A 44 -14.24 5.68 -0.06
C MET A 44 -13.44 4.79 -1.01
N ILE A 45 -12.49 5.39 -1.72
CA ILE A 45 -11.64 4.69 -2.68
C ILE A 45 -10.24 4.51 -2.09
N ILE A 46 -9.78 3.27 -1.98
CA ILE A 46 -8.43 2.92 -1.51
C ILE A 46 -7.64 2.34 -2.68
N ILE A 47 -6.53 3.01 -3.02
CA ILE A 47 -5.71 2.68 -4.18
C ILE A 47 -4.26 2.46 -3.71
N PRO A 48 -3.63 1.31 -4.00
CA PRO A 48 -2.19 1.14 -3.83
C PRO A 48 -1.41 2.07 -4.76
N LYS A 49 -0.22 2.54 -4.35
CA LYS A 49 0.60 3.46 -5.16
C LYS A 49 0.93 2.97 -6.56
N THR A 50 1.03 1.65 -6.76
CA THR A 50 1.22 1.02 -8.07
C THR A 50 0.04 1.21 -9.03
N LEU A 51 -1.10 1.66 -8.54
CA LEU A 51 -2.32 1.97 -9.30
C LEU A 51 -2.72 3.45 -9.20
N SER A 52 -1.83 4.33 -8.75
CA SER A 52 -2.16 5.75 -8.48
C SER A 52 -2.70 6.49 -9.70
N ILE A 53 -2.36 6.03 -10.91
CA ILE A 53 -2.85 6.61 -12.16
C ILE A 53 -4.38 6.71 -12.21
N LEU A 54 -5.09 5.78 -11.56
CA LEU A 54 -6.55 5.83 -11.48
C LEU A 54 -7.01 7.01 -10.60
N GLN A 55 -6.37 7.27 -9.46
CA GLN A 55 -6.67 8.46 -8.67
C GLN A 55 -6.29 9.75 -9.41
N ASP A 56 -5.10 9.77 -10.00
CA ASP A 56 -4.49 10.96 -10.59
C ASP A 56 -5.33 11.54 -11.75
N GLN A 57 -6.15 10.71 -12.40
CA GLN A 57 -7.00 11.09 -13.53
C GLN A 57 -8.48 11.29 -13.17
N LEU A 58 -8.88 11.08 -11.90
CA LEU A 58 -10.27 11.33 -11.47
C LEU A 58 -10.60 12.83 -11.57
N PRO A 59 -11.79 13.20 -12.08
CA PRO A 59 -12.18 14.59 -12.21
C PRO A 59 -12.36 15.28 -10.85
N ASP A 60 -11.97 16.55 -10.79
CA ASP A 60 -12.26 17.52 -9.71
C ASP A 60 -11.87 17.10 -8.28
N MET A 61 -10.88 16.21 -8.14
CA MET A 61 -10.35 15.79 -6.85
C MET A 61 -9.53 16.92 -6.18
N LYS A 62 -9.95 17.33 -4.98
CA LYS A 62 -9.26 18.36 -4.18
C LYS A 62 -8.77 17.79 -2.85
N PRO A 63 -7.61 18.23 -2.33
CA PRO A 63 -7.14 17.80 -1.02
C PRO A 63 -8.02 18.39 0.10
N ILE A 64 -8.51 17.54 0.99
CA ILE A 64 -9.41 17.91 2.11
C ILE A 64 -8.88 17.49 3.48
N GLY A 65 -7.66 16.96 3.52
CA GLY A 65 -7.09 16.37 4.72
C GLY A 65 -5.86 15.53 4.41
N SER A 66 -5.32 14.92 5.45
CA SER A 66 -4.18 14.03 5.32
C SER A 66 -4.16 12.96 6.41
N VAL A 67 -3.58 11.82 6.07
CA VAL A 67 -3.20 10.77 7.03
C VAL A 67 -1.71 10.89 7.27
N LYS A 68 -1.29 11.12 8.52
CA LYS A 68 0.11 11.12 8.91
C LYS A 68 0.46 9.81 9.58
N ILE A 69 1.58 9.22 9.17
CA ILE A 69 2.14 7.99 9.71
C ILE A 69 3.52 8.30 10.27
N ASP A 70 3.72 7.99 11.54
CA ASP A 70 4.94 8.30 12.29
C ASP A 70 5.40 7.09 13.10
N TYR A 71 6.71 6.96 13.34
CA TYR A 71 7.31 5.87 14.12
C TYR A 71 8.10 6.45 15.30
N PRO A 72 7.42 7.02 16.31
CA PRO A 72 8.07 7.81 17.35
C PRO A 72 9.09 7.00 18.17
N GLU A 73 8.84 5.71 18.40
CA GLU A 73 9.73 4.82 19.16
C GLU A 73 11.14 4.69 18.53
N LEU A 74 11.27 4.89 17.21
CA LEU A 74 12.56 4.86 16.52
C LEU A 74 13.38 6.15 16.73
N TYR A 75 12.70 7.25 17.07
CA TYR A 75 13.31 8.58 17.15
C TYR A 75 13.50 9.05 18.59
N GLN A 76 12.73 8.54 19.55
CA GLN A 76 12.87 8.83 20.98
C GLN A 76 14.28 8.62 21.55
N PRO A 77 15.02 7.53 21.26
CA PRO A 77 16.37 7.34 21.79
C PRO A 77 17.41 8.34 21.21
N LEU A 78 17.05 9.12 20.19
CA LEU A 78 17.91 10.16 19.60
C LEU A 78 17.61 11.57 20.13
N THR A 79 16.51 11.76 20.88
CA THR A 79 16.01 13.09 21.27
C THR A 79 15.84 13.27 22.77
N THR A 80 16.18 12.26 23.57
CA THR A 80 15.99 12.34 25.03
C THR A 80 17.18 13.10 25.65
N GLU A 81 16.92 13.97 26.62
CA GLU A 81 17.95 14.74 27.33
C GLU A 81 19.02 13.81 27.97
N GLU A 82 18.61 12.62 28.43
CA GLU A 82 19.52 11.59 28.97
C GLU A 82 20.50 10.97 27.94
N SER A 83 20.16 10.97 26.65
CA SER A 83 21.07 10.53 25.58
C SER A 83 22.07 11.62 25.21
N ILE A 84 21.67 12.89 25.30
CA ILE A 84 22.51 14.05 24.98
C ILE A 84 23.55 14.25 26.09
N GLU A 85 23.15 14.13 27.37
CA GLU A 85 24.06 14.26 28.51
C GLU A 85 25.14 13.15 28.56
N LYS A 86 24.85 11.95 28.05
CA LYS A 86 25.85 10.86 27.95
C LYS A 86 26.80 10.99 26.77
N GLU A 87 26.35 11.58 25.66
CA GLU A 87 27.20 11.83 24.48
C GLU A 87 28.24 12.94 24.74
N GLU A 88 27.97 13.86 25.67
CA GLU A 88 28.90 14.94 26.02
C GLU A 88 30.06 14.48 26.95
N GLU A 89 29.90 13.41 27.73
CA GLU A 89 30.92 12.94 28.68
C GLU A 89 32.01 12.06 28.04
N GLU A 90 31.75 11.42 26.89
CA GLU A 90 32.70 10.54 26.19
C GLU A 90 32.55 10.69 24.65
N TYR A 91 32.99 11.84 24.13
CA TYR A 91 32.93 12.15 22.69
C TYR A 91 33.96 11.30 21.90
N ASP A 92 33.49 10.28 21.20
CA ASP A 92 34.26 9.50 20.22
C ASP A 92 33.72 9.77 18.79
N GLU A 93 34.59 10.32 17.93
CA GLU A 93 34.27 10.70 16.55
C GLU A 93 33.78 9.51 15.71
N ASP A 94 34.37 8.33 15.89
CA ASP A 94 34.04 7.15 15.09
C ASP A 94 32.66 6.62 15.51
N VAL A 95 32.40 6.53 16.82
CA VAL A 95 31.10 6.09 17.37
C VAL A 95 29.97 7.02 16.92
N GLN A 96 30.20 8.33 16.91
CA GLN A 96 29.20 9.29 16.45
C GLN A 96 28.92 9.20 14.96
N LEU A 97 29.95 8.97 14.15
CA LEU A 97 29.76 8.75 12.72
C LEU A 97 28.88 7.52 12.48
N TYR A 98 29.12 6.41 13.19
CA TYR A 98 28.30 5.20 13.10
C TYR A 98 26.85 5.45 13.55
N ASN A 99 26.64 6.16 14.66
CA ASN A 99 25.31 6.51 15.16
C ASN A 99 24.56 7.41 14.17
N ALA A 100 25.23 8.41 13.58
CA ALA A 100 24.65 9.29 12.58
C ALA A 100 24.24 8.52 11.31
N ILE A 101 25.08 7.59 10.84
CA ILE A 101 24.77 6.72 9.71
C ILE A 101 23.57 5.82 10.03
N ALA A 102 23.52 5.21 11.22
CA ALA A 102 22.40 4.38 11.65
C ALA A 102 21.09 5.17 11.75
N ALA A 103 21.12 6.36 12.35
CA ALA A 103 19.97 7.26 12.46
C ALA A 103 19.47 7.72 11.08
N GLN A 104 20.38 8.03 10.15
CA GLN A 104 20.02 8.37 8.77
C GLN A 104 19.38 7.19 8.05
N ARG A 105 19.93 5.98 8.18
CA ARG A 105 19.33 4.75 7.63
C ARG A 105 17.91 4.53 8.15
N LEU A 106 17.68 4.71 9.46
CA LEU A 106 16.35 4.60 10.06
C LEU A 106 15.38 5.65 9.51
N LYS A 107 15.80 6.91 9.40
CA LYS A 107 14.98 8.00 8.82
C LYS A 107 14.60 7.71 7.36
N THR A 108 15.51 7.12 6.59
CA THR A 108 15.25 6.75 5.19
C THR A 108 14.35 5.52 5.09
N ARG A 109 14.50 4.52 5.98
CA ARG A 109 13.71 3.29 5.96
C ARG A 109 12.29 3.48 6.51
N TYR A 110 12.11 4.35 7.49
CA TYR A 110 10.84 4.62 8.17
C TYR A 110 10.48 6.12 8.19
N PRO A 111 10.30 6.74 7.01
CA PRO A 111 10.04 8.17 6.93
C PRO A 111 8.67 8.53 7.51
N VAL A 112 8.58 9.71 8.12
CA VAL A 112 7.29 10.32 8.47
C VAL A 112 6.54 10.59 7.15
N THR A 113 5.43 9.89 6.97
CA THR A 113 4.73 9.86 5.68
C THR A 113 3.38 10.56 5.81
N GLY A 114 3.12 11.56 4.96
CA GLY A 114 1.82 12.21 4.82
C GLY A 114 1.13 11.72 3.56
N ILE A 115 -0.08 11.16 3.70
CA ILE A 115 -0.92 10.72 2.60
C ILE A 115 -2.06 11.73 2.44
N PRO A 116 -2.17 12.44 1.30
CA PRO A 116 -3.27 13.36 1.07
C PRO A 116 -4.58 12.59 0.91
N ILE A 117 -5.65 13.11 1.52
CA ILE A 117 -7.02 12.65 1.29
C ILE A 117 -7.62 13.58 0.25
N LEU A 118 -7.92 13.04 -0.93
CA LEU A 118 -8.56 13.79 -2.00
C LEU A 118 -10.07 13.54 -1.97
N ALA A 119 -10.87 14.54 -2.34
CA ALA A 119 -12.31 14.41 -2.42
C ALA A 119 -12.91 15.14 -3.60
N ASN A 120 -14.02 14.59 -4.07
CA ASN A 120 -14.95 15.21 -5.00
C ASN A 120 -16.38 14.94 -4.48
N GLY A 121 -17.06 15.98 -4.00
CA GLY A 121 -18.35 15.84 -3.31
C GLY A 121 -18.24 14.95 -2.07
N THR A 122 -19.04 13.88 -2.03
CA THR A 122 -19.07 12.88 -0.94
C THR A 122 -18.17 11.67 -1.20
N THR A 123 -17.39 11.68 -2.28
CA THR A 123 -16.43 10.63 -2.61
C THR A 123 -15.03 11.05 -2.18
N ILE A 124 -14.35 10.20 -1.40
CA ILE A 124 -12.95 10.39 -1.03
C ILE A 124 -12.07 9.33 -1.68
N SER A 125 -10.81 9.67 -1.92
CA SER A 125 -9.82 8.77 -2.50
C SER A 125 -8.46 8.94 -1.81
N LEU A 126 -7.83 7.81 -1.49
CA LEU A 126 -6.50 7.76 -0.90
C LEU A 126 -5.60 6.82 -1.69
N THR A 127 -4.47 7.33 -2.16
CA THR A 127 -3.37 6.51 -2.66
C THR A 127 -2.40 6.17 -1.55
N ILE A 128 -2.24 4.88 -1.26
CA ILE A 128 -1.42 4.40 -0.15
C ILE A 128 -0.06 3.94 -0.67
N PRO A 129 1.05 4.50 -0.15
CA PRO A 129 2.40 4.14 -0.57
C PRO A 129 2.78 2.72 -0.13
N HIS A 130 3.87 2.23 -0.70
CA HIS A 130 4.49 1.01 -0.20
C HIS A 130 5.18 1.30 1.15
N PHE A 131 4.95 0.45 2.15
CA PHE A 131 5.63 0.51 3.44
C PHE A 131 6.54 -0.69 3.60
N VAL A 132 7.79 -0.42 3.99
CA VAL A 132 8.75 -1.48 4.37
C VAL A 132 8.22 -2.26 5.57
N ASN A 133 7.59 -1.58 6.52
CA ASN A 133 6.93 -2.22 7.65
C ASN A 133 5.51 -2.68 7.28
N THR A 134 5.32 -3.99 7.17
CA THR A 134 4.03 -4.58 6.78
C THR A 134 2.94 -4.38 7.85
N ILE A 135 3.30 -4.22 9.12
CA ILE A 135 2.32 -3.97 10.21
C ILE A 135 1.58 -2.64 10.01
N THR A 136 2.21 -1.69 9.32
CA THR A 136 1.67 -0.37 9.02
C THR A 136 0.38 -0.48 8.23
N TYR A 137 0.26 -1.45 7.31
CA TYR A 137 -1.00 -1.68 6.59
C TYR A 137 -2.15 -2.06 7.51
N ASN A 138 -1.90 -2.92 8.50
CA ASN A 138 -2.94 -3.37 9.43
C ASN A 138 -3.38 -2.25 10.38
N ILE A 139 -2.42 -1.48 10.90
CA ILE A 139 -2.72 -0.36 11.81
C ILE A 139 -3.42 0.76 11.05
N LEU A 140 -2.97 1.06 9.82
CA LEU A 140 -3.61 2.04 8.93
C LEU A 140 -5.03 1.63 8.56
N ALA A 141 -5.23 0.38 8.17
CA ALA A 141 -6.55 -0.13 7.86
C ALA A 141 -7.50 0.01 9.04
N ARG A 142 -7.06 -0.37 10.24
CA ARG A 142 -7.85 -0.23 11.47
C ARG A 142 -8.18 1.24 11.77
N ALA A 143 -7.21 2.14 11.62
CA ALA A 143 -7.42 3.57 11.84
C ALA A 143 -8.43 4.17 10.85
N LEU A 144 -8.29 3.84 9.56
CA LEU A 144 -9.21 4.29 8.50
C LEU A 144 -10.63 3.78 8.75
N VAL A 145 -10.81 2.47 8.94
CA VAL A 145 -12.15 1.89 9.16
C VAL A 145 -12.80 2.46 10.43
N LYS A 146 -12.03 2.66 11.51
CA LYS A 146 -12.52 3.29 12.74
C LYS A 146 -12.98 4.75 12.50
N LYS A 147 -12.26 5.50 11.66
CA LYS A 147 -12.56 6.91 11.38
C LYS A 147 -13.76 7.07 10.45
N PHE A 148 -13.81 6.31 9.36
CA PHE A 148 -14.77 6.51 8.26
C PHE A 148 -16.09 5.73 8.41
N LYS A 149 -16.23 4.87 9.43
CA LYS A 149 -17.40 3.99 9.67
C LYS A 149 -17.62 2.96 8.53
N PRO A 150 -18.13 1.75 8.85
CA PRO A 150 -18.28 0.69 7.84
C PRO A 150 -19.40 0.94 6.83
N ASN A 151 -20.39 1.76 7.14
CA ASN A 151 -21.66 1.87 6.40
C ASN A 151 -21.54 2.56 5.02
N GLN A 152 -20.35 3.10 4.72
CA GLN A 152 -20.00 3.70 3.43
C GLN A 152 -19.69 2.63 2.39
N THR A 153 -19.69 3.00 1.11
CA THR A 153 -19.23 2.12 0.03
C THR A 153 -17.70 2.19 -0.08
N TRP A 154 -17.02 1.09 0.19
CA TRP A 154 -15.58 0.97 0.06
C TRP A 154 -15.20 0.37 -1.29
N ILE A 155 -14.50 1.14 -2.12
CA ILE A 155 -13.97 0.69 -3.40
C ILE A 155 -12.47 0.46 -3.20
N VAL A 156 -12.03 -0.79 -3.21
CA VAL A 156 -10.65 -1.15 -2.87
C VAL A 156 -9.99 -1.78 -4.07
N LEU A 157 -8.90 -1.19 -4.55
CA LEU A 157 -8.16 -1.73 -5.69
C LEU A 157 -7.01 -2.58 -5.19
N SER A 158 -6.74 -3.71 -5.83
CA SER A 158 -5.59 -4.56 -5.50
C SER A 158 -4.90 -5.06 -6.76
N PRO A 159 -3.56 -4.99 -6.85
CA PRO A 159 -2.82 -5.80 -7.80
C PRO A 159 -2.88 -7.29 -7.41
N CYS A 160 -2.91 -8.18 -8.39
CA CYS A 160 -2.77 -9.63 -8.20
C CYS A 160 -2.30 -10.28 -9.50
N SER A 161 -1.38 -11.25 -9.40
CA SER A 161 -1.00 -12.04 -10.56
C SER A 161 -2.09 -13.05 -10.86
N MET A 162 -2.92 -12.73 -11.86
CA MET A 162 -4.03 -13.57 -12.27
C MET A 162 -3.63 -14.44 -13.47
N ASN A 163 -4.22 -15.63 -13.53
CA ASN A 163 -4.11 -16.51 -14.68
C ASN A 163 -5.41 -16.47 -15.50
N ASN A 164 -5.35 -16.94 -16.75
CA ASN A 164 -6.49 -17.07 -17.68
C ASN A 164 -6.93 -15.81 -18.45
N ASN A 165 -6.02 -14.88 -18.75
CA ASN A 165 -6.30 -13.68 -19.57
C ASN A 165 -7.47 -12.83 -19.04
N GLN A 166 -7.70 -12.86 -17.73
CA GLN A 166 -8.66 -11.97 -17.08
C GLN A 166 -7.95 -10.66 -16.73
N SER A 167 -8.53 -9.54 -17.14
CA SER A 167 -8.01 -8.20 -16.83
C SER A 167 -8.33 -7.81 -15.40
N ILE A 168 -9.58 -7.99 -14.97
CA ILE A 168 -10.07 -7.66 -13.63
C ILE A 168 -10.96 -8.76 -13.05
N ASN A 169 -10.83 -8.98 -11.75
CA ASN A 169 -11.73 -9.80 -10.94
C ASN A 169 -12.34 -8.96 -9.81
N ARG A 170 -13.51 -9.36 -9.31
CA ARG A 170 -14.17 -8.71 -8.17
C ARG A 170 -14.05 -9.53 -6.89
N LEU A 171 -13.97 -8.83 -5.77
CA LEU A 171 -14.13 -9.38 -4.43
C LEU A 171 -15.17 -8.54 -3.68
N VAL A 172 -16.36 -9.08 -3.46
CA VAL A 172 -17.45 -8.37 -2.80
C VAL A 172 -17.63 -8.89 -1.39
N ILE A 173 -17.72 -7.97 -0.42
CA ILE A 173 -18.08 -8.26 0.97
C ILE A 173 -19.34 -7.48 1.31
N GLY A 174 -20.29 -8.19 1.92
CA GLY A 174 -21.61 -7.66 2.25
C GLY A 174 -22.45 -8.65 3.06
N GLN A 175 -21.92 -9.10 4.21
CA GLN A 175 -22.66 -10.02 5.07
C GLN A 175 -23.77 -9.28 5.82
N GLY A 176 -25.04 -9.52 5.50
CA GLY A 176 -26.17 -9.07 6.33
C GLY A 176 -26.88 -7.79 5.89
N VAL A 177 -26.39 -7.10 4.86
CA VAL A 177 -27.14 -6.04 4.19
C VAL A 177 -28.01 -6.73 3.13
N GLU A 178 -29.34 -6.52 3.16
CA GLU A 178 -30.23 -6.90 2.06
C GLU A 178 -29.57 -6.53 0.74
N GLN A 179 -29.28 -7.54 -0.09
CA GLN A 179 -28.58 -7.49 -1.38
C GLN A 179 -27.92 -6.15 -1.68
N ILE A 180 -26.60 -6.02 -1.47
CA ILE A 180 -25.84 -4.89 -2.01
C ILE A 180 -26.24 -4.77 -3.48
N TYR A 181 -26.98 -3.70 -3.82
CA TYR A 181 -27.32 -3.41 -5.20
C TYR A 181 -26.01 -2.98 -5.87
N LEU A 182 -25.33 -3.96 -6.45
CA LEU A 182 -24.17 -3.72 -7.28
C LEU A 182 -24.69 -3.22 -8.63
N PRO A 183 -24.03 -2.22 -9.24
CA PRO A 183 -24.31 -1.88 -10.62
C PRO A 183 -24.20 -3.14 -11.50
N PRO A 184 -25.09 -3.35 -12.49
CA PRO A 184 -25.07 -4.56 -13.34
C PRO A 184 -23.72 -4.83 -13.99
N LEU A 185 -22.94 -3.78 -14.26
CA LEU A 185 -21.57 -3.89 -14.76
C LEU A 185 -20.64 -4.57 -13.75
N VAL A 186 -20.75 -4.25 -12.46
CA VAL A 186 -19.93 -4.90 -11.43
C VAL A 186 -20.33 -6.37 -11.30
N GLU A 187 -21.62 -6.68 -11.48
CA GLU A 187 -22.14 -8.05 -11.47
C GLU A 187 -21.67 -8.92 -12.64
N SER A 188 -21.20 -8.34 -13.74
CA SER A 188 -20.62 -9.10 -14.85
C SER A 188 -19.13 -9.45 -14.66
N ILE A 189 -18.43 -8.77 -13.74
CA ILE A 189 -17.00 -9.02 -13.47
C ILE A 189 -16.82 -10.38 -12.77
N PRO A 190 -15.90 -11.25 -13.23
CA PRO A 190 -15.65 -12.53 -12.58
C PRO A 190 -15.25 -12.39 -11.11
N ILE A 191 -15.75 -13.27 -10.25
CA ILE A 191 -15.36 -13.29 -8.83
C ILE A 191 -13.95 -13.86 -8.69
N LEU A 192 -13.13 -13.26 -7.81
CA LEU A 192 -11.80 -13.77 -7.46
C LEU A 192 -11.91 -15.19 -6.89
N LYS A 193 -11.17 -16.14 -7.48
CA LYS A 193 -11.16 -17.56 -7.07
C LYS A 193 -9.77 -17.98 -6.60
N PRO A 194 -9.67 -18.93 -5.66
CA PRO A 194 -8.41 -19.59 -5.34
C PRO A 194 -7.74 -20.19 -6.59
N PRO A 195 -6.39 -20.21 -6.67
CA PRO A 195 -5.43 -19.86 -5.62
C PRO A 195 -5.08 -18.37 -5.53
N HIS A 196 -5.78 -17.49 -6.25
CA HIS A 196 -5.46 -16.06 -6.28
C HIS A 196 -5.76 -15.37 -4.95
N THR A 197 -4.83 -14.53 -4.51
CA THR A 197 -4.91 -13.80 -3.24
C THR A 197 -4.51 -12.35 -3.40
N ILE A 198 -5.07 -11.49 -2.56
CA ILE A 198 -4.69 -10.09 -2.44
C ILE A 198 -3.87 -9.88 -1.17
N THR A 199 -2.96 -8.90 -1.17
CA THR A 199 -2.08 -8.57 -0.04
C THR A 199 -1.99 -7.06 0.18
N GLY A 200 -1.17 -6.62 1.15
CA GLY A 200 -0.92 -5.20 1.42
C GLY A 200 -2.14 -4.46 1.98
N ILE A 201 -2.24 -3.16 1.69
CA ILE A 201 -3.31 -2.32 2.23
C ILE A 201 -4.70 -2.80 1.84
N SER A 202 -4.85 -3.30 0.61
CA SER A 202 -6.13 -3.71 0.06
C SER A 202 -6.69 -4.88 0.85
N ALA A 203 -5.86 -5.90 1.09
CA ALA A 203 -6.21 -7.04 1.94
C ALA A 203 -6.46 -6.63 3.40
N ALA A 204 -5.65 -5.71 3.94
CA ALA A 204 -5.81 -5.25 5.32
C ALA A 204 -7.17 -4.53 5.52
N ILE A 205 -7.54 -3.62 4.62
CA ILE A 205 -8.84 -2.92 4.65
C ILE A 205 -10.00 -3.91 4.52
N ILE A 206 -9.95 -4.76 3.49
CA ILE A 206 -10.96 -5.77 3.21
C ILE A 206 -11.14 -6.71 4.41
N SER A 207 -10.03 -7.13 5.04
CA SER A 207 -10.08 -7.98 6.23
C SER A 207 -10.70 -7.28 7.44
N GLN A 208 -10.41 -5.98 7.67
CA GLN A 208 -11.03 -5.23 8.77
C GLN A 208 -12.53 -5.04 8.53
N LEU A 209 -12.94 -4.75 7.30
CA LEU A 209 -14.34 -4.56 6.93
C LEU A 209 -15.12 -5.88 6.94
N ASN A 210 -14.51 -7.00 6.56
CA ASN A 210 -15.16 -8.32 6.58
C ASN A 210 -15.63 -8.75 7.97
N ILE A 211 -15.03 -8.22 9.03
CA ILE A 211 -15.43 -8.49 10.42
C ILE A 211 -16.66 -7.65 10.81
N MET A 212 -16.99 -6.61 10.04
CA MET A 212 -18.10 -5.70 10.29
C MET A 212 -19.32 -6.05 9.42
N ASN A 213 -20.45 -6.33 10.07
CA ASN A 213 -21.69 -6.78 9.40
C ASN A 213 -22.40 -5.70 8.55
N GLU A 214 -22.01 -4.42 8.66
CA GLU A 214 -22.65 -3.32 7.93
C GLU A 214 -21.80 -2.81 6.77
N SER A 215 -20.68 -3.47 6.48
CA SER A 215 -19.74 -3.01 5.46
C SER A 215 -20.19 -3.34 4.04
N ARG A 216 -20.00 -2.37 3.13
CA ARG A 216 -20.20 -2.54 1.69
C ARG A 216 -18.87 -2.40 0.99
N VAL A 217 -18.31 -3.50 0.51
CA VAL A 217 -16.99 -3.48 -0.14
C VAL A 217 -17.06 -4.01 -1.56
N VAL A 218 -16.56 -3.20 -2.49
CA VAL A 218 -16.29 -3.57 -3.88
C VAL A 218 -14.78 -3.60 -4.07
N GLY A 219 -14.20 -4.78 -3.93
CA GLY A 219 -12.79 -5.03 -4.26
C GLY A 219 -12.63 -5.25 -5.76
N LEU A 220 -11.80 -4.44 -6.41
CA LEU A 220 -11.38 -4.63 -7.80
C LEU A 220 -9.95 -5.14 -7.81
N VAL A 221 -9.76 -6.35 -8.32
CA VAL A 221 -8.48 -7.03 -8.39
C VAL A 221 -7.98 -6.99 -9.82
N LEU A 222 -6.89 -6.27 -10.05
CA LEU A 222 -6.33 -6.02 -11.37
C LEU A 222 -5.21 -7.01 -11.65
N ASN A 223 -5.09 -7.44 -12.90
CA ASN A 223 -4.02 -8.33 -13.31
C ASN A 223 -2.69 -7.57 -13.27
N SER A 224 -1.78 -8.03 -12.41
CA SER A 224 -0.52 -7.37 -12.15
C SER A 224 0.59 -8.37 -11.86
N GLU A 225 1.81 -8.07 -12.30
CA GLU A 225 2.99 -8.90 -12.07
C GLU A 225 4.06 -8.14 -11.27
N GLY A 226 4.91 -8.87 -10.56
CA GLY A 226 6.04 -8.32 -9.83
C GLY A 226 5.98 -8.55 -8.32
N GLN A 227 6.95 -7.98 -7.61
CA GLN A 227 7.06 -8.06 -6.15
C GLN A 227 6.06 -7.10 -5.49
N PRO A 228 5.54 -7.43 -4.29
CA PRO A 228 4.64 -6.55 -3.55
C PRO A 228 5.17 -5.12 -3.39
N GLY A 229 4.35 -4.12 -3.74
CA GLY A 229 4.72 -2.70 -3.72
C GLY A 229 5.41 -2.18 -4.98
N PHE A 230 5.81 -3.07 -5.88
CA PHE A 230 6.45 -2.75 -7.16
C PHE A 230 5.74 -3.41 -8.34
N GLU A 231 4.49 -3.84 -8.13
CA GLU A 231 3.69 -4.51 -9.13
C GLU A 231 3.46 -3.60 -10.34
N LYS A 232 3.45 -4.22 -11.51
CA LYS A 232 3.12 -3.61 -12.78
C LYS A 232 1.83 -4.23 -13.27
N SER A 233 0.82 -3.39 -13.41
CA SER A 233 -0.52 -3.83 -13.80
C SER A 233 -0.65 -3.79 -15.32
N ASP A 234 -1.37 -4.76 -15.87
CA ASP A 234 -1.69 -4.77 -17.30
C ASP A 234 -2.45 -3.49 -17.68
N ASN A 235 -2.15 -2.95 -18.85
CA ASN A 235 -2.80 -1.73 -19.34
C ASN A 235 -4.30 -1.95 -19.48
N ASP A 236 -4.71 -3.11 -20.00
CA ASP A 236 -6.12 -3.46 -20.17
C ASP A 236 -6.83 -3.58 -18.81
N ALA A 237 -6.14 -4.15 -17.80
CA ALA A 237 -6.65 -4.19 -16.42
C ALA A 237 -6.88 -2.79 -15.83
N ILE A 238 -5.98 -1.84 -16.09
CA ILE A 238 -6.14 -0.44 -15.64
C ILE A 238 -7.33 0.22 -16.34
N ILE A 239 -7.50 0.00 -17.65
CA ILE A 239 -8.61 0.58 -18.42
C ILE A 239 -9.95 -0.01 -17.99
N ASP A 240 -10.03 -1.32 -17.82
CA ASP A 240 -11.26 -1.99 -17.37
C ASP A 240 -11.64 -1.54 -15.94
N ALA A 241 -10.65 -1.43 -15.04
CA ALA A 241 -10.89 -0.88 -13.71
C ALA A 241 -11.34 0.59 -13.76
N CYS A 242 -10.75 1.41 -14.63
CA CYS A 242 -11.16 2.79 -14.87
C CYS A 242 -12.63 2.88 -15.29
N PHE A 243 -13.06 2.05 -16.25
CA PHE A 243 -14.44 2.00 -16.72
C PHE A 243 -15.41 1.63 -15.58
N VAL A 244 -15.06 0.63 -14.78
CA VAL A 244 -15.88 0.18 -13.64
C VAL A 244 -15.97 1.27 -12.56
N ILE A 245 -14.85 1.89 -12.19
CA ILE A 245 -14.83 3.00 -11.21
C ILE A 245 -15.69 4.17 -11.72
N GLY A 246 -15.56 4.51 -13.01
CA GLY A 246 -16.36 5.57 -13.63
C GLY A 246 -17.86 5.31 -13.50
N ASN A 247 -18.27 4.06 -13.74
CA ASN A 247 -19.66 3.64 -13.59
C ASN A 247 -20.15 3.67 -12.14
N ILE A 248 -19.35 3.19 -11.18
CA ILE A 248 -19.72 3.20 -9.75
C ILE A 248 -19.88 4.64 -9.24
N LEU A 249 -19.00 5.55 -9.67
CA LEU A 249 -19.02 6.95 -9.25
C LEU A 249 -19.97 7.83 -10.08
N ASN A 250 -20.60 7.27 -11.12
CA ASN A 250 -21.48 7.99 -12.04
C ASN A 250 -20.81 9.26 -12.64
N ILE A 251 -19.54 9.15 -13.02
CA ILE A 251 -18.79 10.21 -13.71
C ILE A 251 -18.76 9.95 -15.23
N ASP A 252 -18.35 10.95 -16.02
CA ASP A 252 -18.14 10.77 -17.47
C ASP A 252 -17.02 9.75 -17.71
N ASP A 253 -17.45 8.52 -18.01
CA ASP A 253 -16.61 7.35 -18.22
C ASP A 253 -15.71 7.52 -19.45
N LYS A 254 -16.19 8.17 -20.50
CA LYS A 254 -15.41 8.40 -21.73
C LYS A 254 -14.28 9.39 -21.49
N GLU A 255 -14.56 10.51 -20.84
CA GLU A 255 -13.54 11.52 -20.56
C GLU A 255 -12.50 10.96 -19.58
N TYR A 256 -12.95 10.28 -18.53
CA TYR A 256 -12.06 9.64 -17.56
C TYR A 256 -11.18 8.56 -18.20
N MET A 257 -11.77 7.66 -18.99
CA MET A 257 -11.04 6.62 -19.72
C MET A 257 -10.03 7.21 -20.72
N THR A 258 -10.38 8.29 -21.41
CA THR A 258 -9.47 8.97 -22.35
C THR A 258 -8.24 9.51 -21.62
N ARG A 259 -8.44 10.17 -20.48
CA ARG A 259 -7.36 10.68 -19.63
C ARG A 259 -6.45 9.56 -19.11
N VAL A 260 -7.04 8.49 -18.58
CA VAL A 260 -6.31 7.30 -18.11
C VAL A 260 -5.52 6.67 -19.25
N SER A 261 -6.16 6.36 -20.39
CA SER A 261 -5.51 5.75 -21.56
C SER A 261 -4.30 6.55 -22.08
N SER A 262 -4.40 7.87 -22.11
CA SER A 262 -3.28 8.73 -22.53
C SER A 262 -2.08 8.70 -21.57
N SER A 263 -2.31 8.32 -20.31
CA SER A 263 -1.32 8.36 -19.24
C SER A 263 -0.77 6.98 -18.88
N VAL A 264 -1.55 5.90 -19.04
CA VAL A 264 -1.14 4.51 -18.75
C VAL A 264 0.15 4.13 -19.48
N ARG A 265 0.28 4.53 -20.76
CA ARG A 265 1.49 4.26 -21.54
C ARG A 265 2.73 4.89 -20.93
N LYS A 266 2.62 6.06 -20.29
CA LYS A 266 3.74 6.74 -19.62
C LYS A 266 4.05 6.12 -18.26
N PHE A 267 3.05 5.51 -17.63
CA PHE A 267 3.12 4.91 -16.30
C PHE A 267 3.79 3.51 -16.31
N ASN A 268 3.51 2.71 -17.34
CA ASN A 268 4.09 1.36 -17.52
C ASN A 268 5.30 1.37 -18.47
N GLY A 269 6.51 1.36 -17.90
CA GLY A 269 7.77 1.50 -18.65
C GLY A 269 8.13 0.38 -19.63
N TYR A 270 7.56 -0.84 -19.52
CA TYR A 270 7.93 -1.96 -20.40
C TYR A 270 7.61 -1.71 -21.87
N SER A 271 6.42 -1.17 -22.15
CA SER A 271 5.99 -0.90 -23.52
C SER A 271 6.79 0.25 -24.17
N ASN A 272 7.31 1.18 -23.37
CA ASN A 272 8.15 2.29 -23.84
C ASN A 272 9.64 1.96 -23.92
N SER A 273 10.10 0.89 -23.25
CA SER A 273 11.50 0.47 -23.28
C SER A 273 11.90 -0.19 -24.60
N GLY A 274 10.92 -0.54 -25.44
CA GLY A 274 11.15 -1.31 -26.67
C GLY A 274 11.64 -2.74 -26.42
N MET A 275 11.60 -3.24 -25.17
CA MET A 275 12.01 -4.62 -24.83
C MET A 275 11.08 -5.68 -25.41
N TYR A 276 9.81 -5.35 -25.59
CA TYR A 276 8.80 -6.24 -26.15
C TYR A 276 8.12 -5.50 -27.31
N ILE A 277 8.24 -6.05 -28.52
CA ILE A 277 7.72 -5.53 -29.80
C ILE A 277 6.64 -6.48 -30.32
#